data_AF-A0A151YX70-F1
#
_entry.id   AF-A0A151YX70-F1
#
_cell.length_a   1.000
_cell.length_b   1.000
_cell.length_c   1.000
_cell.angle_alpha   90.00
_cell.angle_beta   90.00
_cell.angle_gamma   90.00
#
_symmetry.space_group_name_H-M   'P 1'
#
loop_
_entity.id
_entity.type
_entity.pdbx_description
1 polymer ?
#
loop_
_entity_poly.entity_id
_entity_poly.type
_entity_poly.pdbx_seq_one_letter_code
_entity_poly.pdbx_strand_id
1 'polypeptide(L)'
;MGELDFGGNPIQLYEPEELIDLQMNFSHDLQNMKRDPEWKDDWIVIADKGLDPLIYDMKSKGMYYARHGQGDITLKRLSPDLEGWIKALVVLCEICYLTYHGRFMDENGEFVPRILQGTEEKLDAFLPGECIQNWRCLLE
;
A
#
# COMPACT_ATOMS: atom_id res chain seq x y z
N MET A 1 8.96 2.31 -13.99
CA MET A 1 8.58 1.83 -12.65
C MET A 1 9.56 2.31 -11.59
N GLY A 2 9.06 2.86 -10.49
CA GLY A 2 9.85 3.22 -9.31
C GLY A 2 9.50 2.32 -8.12
N GLU A 3 10.41 2.16 -7.15
CA GLU A 3 10.16 1.34 -5.97
C GLU A 3 10.48 2.08 -4.67
N LEU A 4 9.69 1.81 -3.63
CA LEU A 4 9.92 2.28 -2.26
C LEU A 4 10.07 1.07 -1.35
N ASP A 5 11.28 0.85 -0.85
CA ASP A 5 11.61 -0.29 0.01
C ASP A 5 11.52 0.09 1.49
N PHE A 6 10.47 -0.40 2.15
CA PHE A 6 10.26 -0.23 3.59
C PHE A 6 10.35 -1.58 4.33
N GLY A 7 11.02 -2.57 3.74
CA GLY A 7 11.15 -3.93 4.27
C GLY A 7 10.13 -4.90 3.67
N GLY A 8 10.50 -6.18 3.68
CA GLY A 8 9.74 -7.24 3.00
C GLY A 8 9.71 -7.02 1.49
N ASN A 9 8.52 -7.06 0.88
CA ASN A 9 8.34 -6.66 -0.51
C ASN A 9 8.28 -5.12 -0.63
N PRO A 10 9.00 -4.51 -1.59
CA PRO A 10 8.88 -3.08 -1.85
C PRO A 10 7.50 -2.70 -2.38
N ILE A 11 7.10 -1.44 -2.18
CA ILE A 11 5.95 -0.85 -2.88
C ILE A 11 6.41 -0.47 -4.28
N GLN A 12 5.83 -1.11 -5.29
CA GLN A 12 6.07 -0.81 -6.70
C GLN A 12 5.11 0.28 -7.17
N LEU A 13 5.67 1.39 -7.66
CA LEU A 13 4.94 2.50 -8.25
C LEU A 13 5.01 2.41 -9.77
N TYR A 14 3.85 2.27 -10.39
CA TYR A 14 3.72 2.06 -11.83
C TYR A 14 3.69 3.38 -12.59
N GLU A 15 4.27 3.38 -13.79
CA GLU A 15 4.15 4.48 -14.73
C GLU A 15 2.74 4.53 -15.33
N PRO A 16 2.24 5.72 -15.73
CA PRO A 16 0.91 5.87 -16.31
C PRO A 16 0.59 4.90 -17.46
N GLU A 17 1.61 4.58 -18.27
CA GLU A 17 1.53 3.66 -19.40
C GLU A 17 1.30 2.21 -18.98
N GLU A 18 1.77 1.82 -17.80
CA GLU A 18 1.67 0.46 -17.24
C GLU A 18 0.31 0.24 -16.55
N LEU A 19 -0.38 1.31 -16.17
CA LEU A 19 -1.62 1.22 -15.37
C LEU A 19 -2.73 0.44 -16.06
N ILE A 20 -2.83 0.49 -17.39
CA ILE A 20 -3.89 -0.20 -18.15
C ILE A 20 -3.74 -1.72 -18.01
N ASP A 21 -2.54 -2.23 -18.28
CA ASP A 21 -2.25 -3.67 -18.18
C ASP A 21 -2.33 -4.14 -16.73
N LEU A 22 -1.90 -3.28 -15.79
CA LEU A 22 -2.02 -3.53 -14.36
C LEU A 22 -3.47 -3.73 -13.92
N GLN A 23 -4.41 -2.89 -14.39
CA GLN A 23 -5.83 -3.05 -14.04
C GLN A 23 -6.35 -4.41 -14.47
N MET A 24 -5.94 -4.89 -15.65
CA MET A 24 -6.36 -6.21 -16.16
C MET A 24 -5.84 -7.34 -15.27
N ASN A 25 -4.58 -7.26 -14.83
CA ASN A 25 -3.96 -8.28 -13.98
C ASN A 25 -4.64 -8.47 -12.63
N PHE A 26 -5.20 -7.41 -12.06
CA PHE A 26 -5.89 -7.48 -10.76
C PHE A 26 -7.39 -7.72 -10.87
N SER A 27 -8.02 -7.26 -11.95
CA SER A 27 -9.47 -7.38 -12.11
C SER A 27 -9.91 -8.68 -12.80
N HIS A 28 -8.99 -9.51 -13.32
CA HIS A 28 -9.30 -10.72 -14.06
C HIS A 28 -8.55 -11.94 -13.52
N ASP A 29 -9.21 -13.10 -13.59
CA ASP A 29 -8.53 -14.39 -13.52
C ASP A 29 -7.75 -14.60 -14.81
N LEU A 30 -6.42 -14.54 -14.72
CA LEU A 30 -5.51 -14.67 -15.86
C LEU A 30 -5.55 -16.06 -16.53
N GLN A 31 -6.07 -17.10 -15.89
CA GLN A 31 -6.13 -18.44 -16.48
C GLN A 31 -7.27 -18.57 -17.51
N ASN A 32 -8.39 -17.91 -17.25
CA ASN A 32 -9.60 -17.99 -18.09
C ASN A 32 -10.05 -16.63 -18.64
N MET A 33 -9.30 -15.56 -18.33
CA MET A 33 -9.58 -14.16 -18.67
C MET A 33 -10.97 -13.68 -18.23
N LYS A 34 -11.54 -14.30 -17.19
CA LYS A 34 -12.82 -13.90 -16.63
C LYS A 34 -12.61 -12.80 -15.60
N ARG A 35 -13.34 -11.71 -15.75
CA ARG A 35 -13.34 -10.62 -14.78
C ARG A 35 -13.88 -11.10 -13.43
N ASP A 36 -13.22 -10.68 -12.35
CA ASP A 36 -13.70 -10.83 -10.99
C ASP A 36 -14.96 -9.97 -10.78
N PRO A 37 -16.12 -10.57 -10.44
CA PRO A 37 -17.36 -9.83 -10.22
C PRO A 37 -17.33 -8.92 -8.97
N GLU A 38 -16.41 -9.16 -8.04
CA GLU A 38 -16.23 -8.31 -6.87
C GLU A 38 -15.48 -7.03 -7.20
N TRP A 39 -14.59 -7.06 -8.20
CA TRP A 39 -13.76 -5.92 -8.62
C TRP A 39 -14.60 -4.79 -9.22
N LYS A 40 -14.47 -3.58 -8.66
CA LYS A 40 -15.28 -2.42 -9.07
C LYS A 40 -14.61 -1.58 -10.17
N ASP A 41 -15.42 -1.00 -11.06
CA ASP A 41 -14.94 -0.19 -12.21
C ASP A 41 -14.27 1.13 -11.80
N ASP A 42 -14.57 1.61 -10.59
CA ASP A 42 -14.05 2.84 -10.00
C ASP A 42 -12.75 2.61 -9.21
N TRP A 43 -12.27 1.38 -9.12
CA TRP A 43 -11.00 1.05 -8.48
C TRP A 43 -9.85 1.16 -9.48
N ILE A 44 -8.85 1.94 -9.11
CA ILE A 44 -7.62 2.12 -9.89
C ILE A 44 -6.46 1.63 -9.04
N VAL A 45 -5.83 0.53 -9.44
CA VAL A 45 -4.56 0.09 -8.87
C VAL A 45 -3.47 1.06 -9.33
N ILE A 46 -2.78 1.70 -8.39
CA ILE A 46 -1.70 2.65 -8.68
C ILE A 46 -0.33 2.15 -8.22
N ALA A 47 -0.33 1.12 -7.36
CA ALA A 47 0.85 0.49 -6.82
C ALA A 47 0.52 -0.93 -6.34
N ASP A 48 1.53 -1.75 -6.07
CA ASP A 48 1.35 -3.01 -5.34
C ASP A 48 2.52 -3.24 -4.37
N LYS A 49 2.30 -4.13 -3.39
CA LYS A 49 3.35 -4.63 -2.51
C LYS A 49 3.41 -6.15 -2.59
N GLY A 50 4.21 -6.67 -3.52
CA GLY A 50 4.34 -8.13 -3.69
C GLY A 50 3.06 -8.78 -4.21
N LEU A 51 2.44 -8.16 -5.21
CA LEU A 51 1.15 -8.53 -5.80
C LEU A 51 -0.07 -8.27 -4.91
N ASP A 52 0.08 -7.57 -3.79
CA ASP A 52 -1.05 -7.02 -3.02
C ASP A 52 -1.37 -5.60 -3.52
N PRO A 53 -2.54 -5.36 -4.15
CA PRO A 53 -2.80 -4.09 -4.82
C PRO A 53 -3.06 -2.94 -3.84
N LEU A 54 -2.50 -1.78 -4.14
CA LEU A 54 -2.85 -0.50 -3.56
C LEU A 54 -3.77 0.26 -4.52
N ILE A 55 -4.98 0.53 -4.04
CA ILE A 55 -6.13 0.91 -4.84
C ILE A 55 -6.58 2.32 -4.47
N TYR A 56 -6.69 3.19 -5.47
CA TYR A 56 -7.43 4.43 -5.39
C TYR A 56 -8.88 4.19 -5.80
N ASP A 57 -9.83 4.42 -4.90
CA ASP A 57 -11.26 4.35 -5.22
C ASP A 57 -11.76 5.71 -5.69
N MET A 58 -12.14 5.80 -6.96
CA MET A 58 -12.63 7.03 -7.58
C MET A 58 -13.93 7.55 -6.95
N LYS A 59 -14.74 6.71 -6.30
CA LYS A 59 -15.97 7.14 -5.61
C LYS A 59 -15.70 7.72 -4.23
N SER A 60 -15.04 6.96 -3.34
CA SER A 60 -14.75 7.44 -1.99
C SER A 60 -13.57 8.41 -1.93
N LYS A 61 -12.75 8.47 -3.00
CA LYS A 61 -11.46 9.18 -3.08
C LYS A 61 -10.39 8.65 -2.13
N GLY A 62 -10.64 7.55 -1.42
CA GLY A 62 -9.72 6.96 -0.49
C GLY A 62 -8.66 6.06 -1.13
N MET A 63 -7.59 5.85 -0.38
CA MET A 63 -6.54 4.90 -0.69
C MET A 63 -6.70 3.64 0.17
N TYR A 64 -6.63 2.48 -0.48
CA TYR A 64 -6.85 1.18 0.13
C TYR A 64 -5.73 0.22 -0.24
N TYR A 65 -5.58 -0.84 0.53
CA TYR A 65 -4.85 -2.04 0.13
C TYR A 65 -5.74 -3.26 0.26
N ALA A 66 -5.48 -4.29 -0.54
CA ALA A 66 -6.10 -5.60 -0.43
C ALA A 66 -5.01 -6.68 -0.45
N ARG A 67 -5.23 -7.79 0.24
CA ARG A 67 -4.37 -8.97 0.12
C ARG A 67 -4.87 -9.85 -1.01
N HIS A 68 -4.01 -10.09 -2.00
CA HIS A 68 -4.32 -10.96 -3.11
C HIS A 68 -4.37 -12.43 -2.67
N GLY A 69 -5.26 -13.22 -3.28
CA GLY A 69 -5.35 -14.66 -3.04
C GLY A 69 -6.12 -15.12 -1.79
N GLN A 70 -6.83 -14.24 -1.07
CA GLN A 70 -7.64 -14.62 0.10
C GLN A 70 -9.10 -15.02 -0.23
N GLY A 71 -9.44 -15.24 -1.50
CA GLY A 71 -10.80 -15.58 -1.93
C GLY A 71 -11.65 -14.32 -2.13
N ASP A 72 -12.03 -13.66 -1.03
CA ASP A 72 -12.83 -12.43 -1.07
C ASP A 72 -11.94 -11.19 -1.02
N ILE A 73 -12.27 -10.15 -1.80
CA ILE A 73 -11.51 -8.89 -1.78
C ILE A 73 -11.88 -8.06 -0.55
N THR A 74 -11.02 -8.11 0.47
CA THR A 74 -11.16 -7.26 1.67
C THR A 74 -10.30 -5.99 1.54
N LEU A 75 -10.96 -4.86 1.29
CA LEU A 75 -10.29 -3.55 1.29
C LEU A 75 -9.99 -3.06 2.70
N LYS A 76 -8.75 -2.62 2.91
CA LYS A 76 -8.31 -1.96 4.13
C LYS A 76 -7.83 -0.55 3.80
N ARG A 77 -8.47 0.46 4.39
CA ARG A 77 -8.18 1.87 4.08
C ARG A 77 -6.82 2.28 4.66
N LEU A 78 -5.93 2.80 3.82
CA LEU A 78 -4.64 3.38 4.18
C LEU A 78 -4.72 4.90 4.36
N SER A 79 -5.64 5.57 3.64
CA SER A 79 -5.85 7.01 3.79
C SER A 79 -7.23 7.43 3.29
N PRO A 80 -7.83 8.49 3.87
CA PRO A 80 -9.08 9.08 3.36
C PRO A 80 -8.95 9.66 1.95
N ASP A 81 -7.74 10.06 1.54
CA ASP A 81 -7.47 10.66 0.25
C ASP A 81 -6.06 10.35 -0.27
N LEU A 82 -5.79 10.70 -1.53
CA LEU A 82 -4.49 10.50 -2.16
C LEU A 82 -3.39 11.35 -1.51
N GLU A 83 -3.72 12.55 -1.03
CA GLU A 83 -2.74 13.45 -0.41
C GLU A 83 -2.21 12.87 0.91
N GLY A 84 -3.10 12.34 1.75
CA GLY A 84 -2.74 11.67 2.99
C GLY A 84 -1.91 10.41 2.75
N TRP A 85 -2.19 9.65 1.68
CA TRP A 85 -1.35 8.51 1.31
C TRP A 85 0.06 8.95 0.87
N ILE A 86 0.17 9.98 0.03
CA ILE A 86 1.48 10.54 -0.37
C ILE A 86 2.25 11.05 0.87
N LYS A 87 1.58 11.76 1.79
CA LYS A 87 2.18 12.22 3.04
C LYS A 87 2.70 11.05 3.89
N ALA A 88 1.96 9.95 3.96
CA ALA A 88 2.40 8.75 4.66
C ALA A 88 3.66 8.14 4.06
N LEU A 89 3.76 8.06 2.72
CA LEU A 89 4.98 7.63 2.04
C LEU A 89 6.17 8.55 2.34
N VAL A 90 5.95 9.87 2.36
CA VAL A 90 7.00 10.84 2.73
C VAL A 90 7.49 10.63 4.16
N VAL A 91 6.58 10.39 5.11
CA VAL A 91 6.93 10.07 6.51
C VAL A 91 7.78 8.80 6.58
N LEU A 92 7.40 7.75 5.84
CA LEU A 92 8.18 6.52 5.76
C LEU A 92 9.57 6.78 5.18
N CYS A 93 9.69 7.55 4.09
CA CYS A 93 10.99 7.92 3.53
C CYS A 93 11.86 8.69 4.54
N GLU A 94 11.28 9.66 5.25
CA GLU A 94 11.98 10.45 6.26
C GLU A 94 12.50 9.58 7.42
N ILE A 95 11.66 8.69 7.94
CA ILE A 95 12.04 7.81 9.04
C ILE A 95 13.05 6.77 8.54
N CYS A 96 12.68 5.96 7.57
CA CYS A 96 13.45 4.80 7.14
C CYS A 96 14.81 5.20 6.57
N TYR A 97 14.86 6.22 5.71
CA TYR A 97 16.08 6.55 4.96
C TYR A 97 16.81 7.79 5.48
N LEU A 98 16.10 8.83 5.92
CA LEU A 98 16.77 10.05 6.39
C LEU A 98 17.19 9.96 7.87
N THR A 99 16.34 9.36 8.71
CA THR A 99 16.58 9.26 10.16
C THR A 99 17.37 8.02 10.53
N TYR A 100 16.99 6.86 9.97
CA TYR A 100 17.59 5.58 10.30
C TYR A 100 18.52 5.02 9.22
N HIS A 101 18.73 5.73 8.10
CA HIS A 101 19.69 5.39 7.05
C HIS A 101 19.60 3.94 6.55
N GLY A 102 18.36 3.44 6.35
CA GLY A 102 18.10 2.08 5.90
C GLY A 102 18.11 1.03 7.02
N ARG A 103 18.41 1.40 8.27
CA ARG A 103 18.49 0.48 9.42
C ARG A 103 17.20 0.48 10.22
N PHE A 104 16.12 0.08 9.56
CA PHE A 104 14.76 0.08 10.14
C PHE A 104 14.17 -1.34 10.33
N MET A 105 14.87 -2.38 9.88
CA MET A 105 14.54 -3.78 10.10
C MET A 105 15.48 -4.43 11.13
N ASP A 106 15.00 -5.43 11.86
CA ASP A 106 15.81 -6.27 12.74
C ASP A 106 16.45 -7.46 12.01
N GLU A 107 17.09 -8.37 12.76
CA GLU A 107 17.77 -9.55 12.22
C GLU A 107 16.80 -10.61 11.63
N ASN A 108 15.52 -10.56 11.99
CA ASN A 108 14.48 -11.45 11.46
C ASN A 108 13.82 -10.88 10.20
N GLY A 109 14.19 -9.65 9.80
CA GLY A 109 13.51 -8.95 8.73
C GLY A 109 12.15 -8.41 9.15
N GLU A 110 11.96 -8.11 10.43
CA GLU A 110 10.78 -7.42 10.96
C GLU A 110 11.08 -5.94 11.23
N PHE A 111 10.07 -5.09 11.13
CA PHE A 111 10.23 -3.66 11.39
C PHE A 111 10.58 -3.43 12.87
N VAL A 112 11.67 -2.70 13.16
CA VAL A 112 12.11 -2.52 14.55
C VAL A 112 11.01 -1.82 15.37
N PRO A 113 10.55 -2.39 16.51
CA PRO A 113 9.34 -1.91 17.20
C PRO A 113 9.33 -0.42 17.56
N ARG A 114 10.47 0.12 18.02
CA ARG A 114 10.59 1.55 18.37
C ARG A 114 10.48 2.47 17.15
N ILE A 115 10.92 2.00 15.99
CA ILE A 115 10.86 2.76 14.73
C ILE A 115 9.43 2.70 14.21
N LEU A 116 8.80 1.53 14.26
CA LEU A 116 7.39 1.36 13.90
C LEU A 116 6.49 2.27 14.72
N GLN A 117 6.68 2.31 16.05
CA GLN A 117 5.95 3.22 16.93
C GLN A 117 6.16 4.70 16.55
N GLY A 118 7.40 5.12 16.29
CA GLY A 118 7.68 6.50 15.85
C GLY A 118 7.05 6.85 14.51
N THR A 119 6.92 5.86 13.60
CA THR A 119 6.15 6.00 12.35
C THR A 119 4.67 6.18 12.64
N GLU A 120 4.08 5.33 13.48
CA GLU A 120 2.66 5.43 13.87
C GLU A 120 2.34 6.80 14.48
N GLU A 121 3.21 7.31 15.37
CA GLU A 121 3.07 8.64 15.99
C GLU A 121 3.08 9.79 14.97
N LYS A 122 3.95 9.71 13.93
CA LYS A 122 3.95 10.72 12.86
C LYS A 122 2.73 10.62 11.95
N LEU A 123 2.24 9.41 11.68
CA LEU A 123 1.05 9.19 10.87
C LEU A 123 -0.23 9.66 11.59
N ASP A 124 -0.31 9.47 12.91
CA ASP A 124 -1.45 9.89 13.75
C ASP A 124 -1.72 11.41 13.70
N ALA A 125 -0.70 12.20 13.35
CA ALA A 125 -0.85 13.65 13.19
C ALA A 125 -1.80 14.04 12.03
N PHE A 126 -2.07 13.15 11.07
CA PHE A 126 -2.90 13.47 9.91
C PHE A 126 -3.76 12.31 9.36
N LEU A 127 -3.57 11.07 9.81
CA LEU A 127 -4.40 9.93 9.42
C LEU A 127 -5.36 9.51 10.55
N PRO A 128 -6.57 9.02 10.23
CA PRO A 128 -7.43 8.38 11.21
C PRO A 128 -6.79 7.12 11.80
N GLY A 129 -7.08 6.82 13.08
CA GLY A 129 -6.51 5.65 13.76
C GLY A 129 -6.73 4.30 13.06
N GLU A 130 -7.86 4.11 12.36
CA GLU A 130 -8.10 2.91 11.55
C GLU A 130 -7.06 2.74 10.42
N CYS A 131 -6.61 3.85 9.82
CA CYS A 131 -5.63 3.85 8.75
C CYS A 131 -4.25 3.49 9.28
N ILE A 132 -3.89 3.93 10.49
CA ILE A 132 -2.60 3.63 11.12
C ILE A 132 -2.46 2.12 11.36
N GLN A 133 -3.51 1.46 11.86
CA GLN A 133 -3.50 0.01 12.03
C GLN A 133 -3.33 -0.73 10.71
N ASN A 134 -3.96 -0.23 9.65
CA ASN A 134 -3.81 -0.79 8.30
C ASN A 134 -2.40 -0.57 7.72
N TRP A 135 -1.77 0.58 8.00
CA TRP A 135 -0.35 0.81 7.66
C TRP A 135 0.58 -0.13 8.42
N ARG A 136 0.35 -0.36 9.72
CA ARG A 136 1.10 -1.35 10.50
C ARG A 136 1.07 -2.72 9.82
N CYS A 137 -0.13 -3.20 9.49
CA CYS A 137 -0.35 -4.48 8.81
C CYS A 137 0.18 -4.56 7.37
N LEU A 138 0.58 -3.42 6.77
CA LEU A 138 1.22 -3.38 5.44
C LEU A 138 2.75 -3.47 5.56
N LEU A 139 3.30 -2.90 6.65
CA LEU A 139 4.75 -2.89 6.95
C LEU A 139 5.22 -4.21 7.59
N GLU A 140 4.35 -4.88 8.33
CA GLU A 140 4.54 -6.25 8.87
C GLU A 140 4.04 -7.33 7.89
#